data_AF-A0A258AZD4-F1
#
_entry.id   AF-A0A258AZD4-F1
#
_cell.length_a   1.000
_cell.length_b   1.000
_cell.length_c   1.000
_cell.angle_alpha   90.00
_cell.angle_beta   90.00
_cell.angle_gamma   90.00
#
_symmetry.space_group_name_H-M   'P 1'
#
loop_
_entity.id
_entity.type
_entity.pdbx_description
1 polymer ?
#
loop_
_entity_poly.entity_id
_entity_poly.type
_entity_poly.pdbx_seq_one_letter_code
_entity_poly.pdbx_strand_id
1 'polypeptide(L)'
;MKAVTKSFKSRFIGLFLAPADARIYACIRIAFAFVSLLNLLQIWPDREIFFTDVGMVDQEVVRKYTVGAYLSVFDLCHDVSSVSTYMLFSGCGMVLLLLGVWPRLAAGIVYVWYVSYAMRAPLILVGWDEVLRCTAFLVLISPMPACWSLRSRKARKKSPPELQVPSYGLTLMRVQLAAIYLQAVLARLDNEYWMSGEFMSFFLLSHNARWPGLWVLNYGFLLKVITYLVLLIELAVPLLLMVRRWRWYGFLTGILLHAGISLMAYNLMLFFLSMMVLYLSFLQPEDMDWLQRRLPRPRAR
;
A
#
# COMPACT_ATOMS: atom_id res chain seq x y z
N MET A 1 41.71 6.24 -16.41
CA MET A 1 40.94 6.38 -15.15
C MET A 1 40.45 5.01 -14.71
N LYS A 2 41.06 4.40 -13.69
CA LYS A 2 40.60 3.12 -13.13
C LYS A 2 39.28 3.36 -12.41
N ALA A 3 38.22 2.67 -12.83
CA ALA A 3 36.94 2.68 -12.11
C ALA A 3 37.20 2.16 -10.69
N VAL A 4 37.09 3.04 -9.69
CA VAL A 4 37.17 2.64 -8.28
C VAL A 4 35.95 1.75 -8.02
N THR A 5 36.16 0.44 -8.02
CA THR A 5 35.15 -0.54 -7.63
C THR A 5 34.79 -0.29 -6.18
N LYS A 6 33.68 0.42 -5.95
CA LYS A 6 33.11 0.61 -4.61
C LYS A 6 32.93 -0.78 -3.96
N SER A 7 33.46 -0.94 -2.75
CA SER A 7 33.27 -2.13 -1.93
C SER A 7 31.77 -2.48 -1.82
N PHE A 8 31.45 -3.77 -1.75
CA PHE A 8 30.09 -4.27 -1.54
C PHE A 8 29.40 -3.54 -0.37
N LYS A 9 30.12 -3.31 0.74
CA LYS A 9 29.64 -2.55 1.90
C LYS A 9 29.21 -1.13 1.54
N SER A 10 29.97 -0.42 0.70
CA SER A 10 29.65 0.94 0.26
C SER A 10 28.40 0.97 -0.63
N ARG A 11 28.23 -0.03 -1.51
CA ARG A 11 27.02 -0.17 -2.33
C ARG A 11 25.79 -0.49 -1.49
N PHE A 12 25.92 -1.41 -0.54
CA PHE A 12 24.84 -1.79 0.37
C PHE A 12 24.39 -0.61 1.24
N ILE A 13 25.34 0.09 1.88
CA ILE A 13 25.03 1.31 2.66
C ILE A 13 24.40 2.38 1.78
N GLY A 14 24.90 2.55 0.55
CA GLY A 14 24.34 3.48 -0.42
C GLY A 14 22.87 3.19 -0.78
N LEU A 15 22.42 1.94 -0.73
CA LEU A 15 21.02 1.58 -0.97
C LEU A 15 20.07 2.23 0.05
N PHE A 16 20.50 2.38 1.31
CA PHE A 16 19.67 2.88 2.41
C PHE A 16 19.96 4.33 2.77
N LEU A 17 21.21 4.79 2.65
CA LEU A 17 21.63 6.10 3.16
C LEU A 17 21.93 7.11 2.06
N ALA A 18 21.82 6.74 0.77
CA ALA A 18 21.93 7.73 -0.29
C ALA A 18 20.83 8.81 -0.15
N PRO A 19 21.14 10.07 -0.45
CA PRO A 19 20.16 11.15 -0.42
C PRO A 19 19.05 10.88 -1.43
N ALA A 20 17.81 11.06 -0.99
CA ALA A 20 16.59 10.97 -1.77
C ALA A 20 15.80 12.27 -1.64
N ASP A 21 15.01 12.55 -2.67
CA ASP A 21 14.13 13.70 -2.71
C ASP A 21 12.99 13.55 -1.69
N ALA A 22 12.95 14.47 -0.73
CA ALA A 22 11.93 14.56 0.30
C ALA A 22 10.49 14.58 -0.24
N ARG A 23 10.27 15.14 -1.44
CA ARG A 23 8.94 15.24 -2.07
C ARG A 23 8.32 13.86 -2.31
N ILE A 24 9.13 12.84 -2.56
CA ILE A 24 8.66 11.46 -2.78
C ILE A 24 8.03 10.89 -1.51
N TYR A 25 8.68 11.07 -0.35
CA TYR A 25 8.11 10.67 0.94
C TYR A 25 6.81 11.42 1.24
N ALA A 26 6.71 12.70 0.87
CA ALA A 26 5.47 13.45 1.02
C ALA A 26 4.35 12.95 0.10
N CYS A 27 4.63 12.56 -1.14
CA CYS A 27 3.68 11.88 -2.03
C CYS A 27 3.16 10.60 -1.40
N ILE A 28 4.06 9.73 -0.92
CA ILE A 28 3.71 8.45 -0.29
C ILE A 28 2.85 8.69 0.94
N ARG A 29 3.24 9.62 1.83
CA ARG A 29 2.46 9.98 3.02
C ARG A 29 1.03 10.40 2.67
N ILE A 30 0.88 11.30 1.68
CA ILE A 30 -0.43 11.82 1.27
C ILE A 30 -1.27 10.70 0.65
N ALA A 31 -0.71 9.94 -0.29
CA ALA A 31 -1.41 8.84 -0.96
C ALA A 31 -1.82 7.75 0.04
N PHE A 32 -0.90 7.34 0.91
CA PHE A 32 -1.15 6.35 1.96
C PHE A 32 -2.26 6.78 2.93
N ALA A 33 -2.21 8.02 3.41
CA ALA A 33 -3.23 8.55 4.30
C ALA A 33 -4.61 8.63 3.62
N PHE A 34 -4.64 9.03 2.35
CA PHE A 34 -5.86 9.06 1.55
C PHE A 34 -6.46 7.67 1.36
N VAL A 35 -5.66 6.68 0.94
CA VAL A 35 -6.13 5.30 0.77
C VAL A 35 -6.57 4.70 2.11
N SER A 36 -5.89 5.03 3.20
CA SER A 36 -6.31 4.60 4.54
C SER A 36 -7.66 5.16 4.96
N LEU A 37 -7.94 6.42 4.62
CA LEU A 37 -9.27 7.01 4.84
C LEU A 37 -10.34 6.30 4.01
N LEU A 38 -10.06 5.97 2.74
CA LEU A 38 -10.98 5.21 1.92
C LEU A 38 -11.26 3.82 2.52
N ASN A 39 -10.24 3.12 3.02
CA ASN A 39 -10.40 1.84 3.70
C ASN A 39 -11.29 1.98 4.94
N LEU A 40 -11.02 2.98 5.80
CA LEU A 40 -11.82 3.24 6.99
C LEU A 40 -13.28 3.56 6.64
N LEU A 41 -13.51 4.38 5.61
CA LEU A 41 -14.86 4.71 5.12
C LEU A 41 -15.59 3.49 4.55
N GLN A 42 -14.87 2.59 3.88
CA GLN A 42 -15.44 1.35 3.36
C GLN A 42 -15.89 0.40 4.50
N ILE A 43 -15.11 0.32 5.58
CA ILE A 43 -15.40 -0.57 6.72
C ILE A 43 -16.41 0.05 7.71
N TRP A 44 -16.57 1.38 7.70
CA TRP A 44 -17.43 2.11 8.64
C TRP A 44 -18.87 1.57 8.79
N PRO A 45 -19.59 1.23 7.70
CA PRO A 45 -20.97 0.75 7.80
C PRO A 45 -21.09 -0.53 8.64
N ASP A 46 -20.10 -1.41 8.53
CA ASP A 46 -20.15 -2.75 9.13
C ASP A 46 -19.48 -2.82 10.51
N ARG A 47 -19.19 -1.66 11.11
CA ARG A 47 -18.39 -1.61 12.34
C ARG A 47 -19.05 -2.29 13.54
N GLU A 48 -20.38 -2.26 13.60
CA GLU A 48 -21.15 -2.94 14.64
C GLU A 48 -20.98 -4.45 14.52
N ILE A 49 -21.12 -4.97 13.29
CA ILE A 49 -21.03 -6.40 12.98
C ILE A 49 -19.63 -6.94 13.27
N PHE A 50 -18.57 -6.19 12.94
CA PHE A 50 -17.20 -6.74 12.98
C PHE A 50 -16.38 -6.39 14.23
N PHE A 51 -16.70 -5.31 14.95
CA PHE A 51 -15.84 -4.84 16.04
C PHE A 51 -16.51 -4.82 17.42
N THR A 52 -17.84 -4.99 17.54
CA THR A 52 -18.54 -4.99 18.84
C THR A 52 -18.74 -6.39 19.40
N ASP A 53 -19.06 -6.51 20.69
CA ASP A 53 -19.23 -7.81 21.37
C ASP A 53 -20.49 -8.57 20.94
N VAL A 54 -21.52 -7.83 20.54
CA VAL A 54 -22.77 -8.38 19.96
C VAL A 54 -22.66 -8.67 18.45
N GLY A 55 -21.49 -8.39 17.87
CA GLY A 55 -21.20 -8.63 16.46
C GLY A 55 -21.08 -10.12 16.09
N MET A 56 -20.60 -10.37 14.88
CA MET A 56 -20.47 -11.70 14.29
C MET A 56 -19.52 -12.61 15.08
N VAL A 57 -18.46 -12.04 15.67
CA VAL A 57 -17.46 -12.81 16.43
C VAL A 57 -17.12 -12.09 17.73
N ASP A 58 -17.30 -12.83 18.82
CA ASP A 58 -16.93 -12.45 20.18
C ASP A 58 -15.41 -12.21 20.29
N GLN A 59 -15.03 -11.15 20.99
CA GLN A 59 -13.64 -10.77 21.21
C GLN A 59 -12.84 -11.85 21.94
N GLU A 60 -13.44 -12.54 22.90
CA GLU A 60 -12.78 -13.61 23.66
C GLU A 60 -12.43 -14.79 22.74
N VAL A 61 -13.31 -15.10 21.79
CA VAL A 61 -13.06 -16.15 20.79
C VAL A 61 -11.89 -15.76 19.91
N VAL A 62 -11.87 -14.54 19.38
CA VAL A 62 -10.75 -14.05 18.54
C VAL A 62 -9.43 -14.11 19.31
N ARG A 63 -9.42 -13.65 20.56
CA ARG A 63 -8.23 -13.67 21.42
C ARG A 63 -7.73 -15.09 21.70
N LYS A 64 -8.64 -16.04 21.96
CA LYS A 64 -8.31 -17.44 22.26
C LYS A 64 -7.68 -18.16 21.07
N TYR A 65 -8.16 -17.90 19.85
CA TYR A 65 -7.69 -18.57 18.64
C TYR A 65 -6.58 -17.81 17.90
N THR A 66 -6.20 -16.62 18.37
CA THR A 66 -5.06 -15.90 17.83
C THR A 66 -3.76 -16.65 18.14
N VAL A 67 -2.99 -16.93 17.10
CA VAL A 67 -1.64 -17.49 17.23
C VAL A 67 -0.63 -16.35 17.34
N GLY A 68 0.13 -16.32 18.45
CA GLY A 68 1.15 -15.30 18.70
C GLY A 68 0.68 -14.16 19.59
N ALA A 69 1.32 -12.99 19.48
CA ALA A 69 1.00 -11.84 20.31
C ALA A 69 -0.30 -11.18 19.84
N TYR A 70 -1.27 -11.06 20.75
CA TYR A 70 -2.51 -10.34 20.50
C TYR A 70 -2.39 -8.90 21.04
N LEU A 71 -2.50 -7.92 20.15
CA LEU A 71 -2.46 -6.49 20.48
C LEU A 71 -3.57 -5.77 19.72
N SER A 72 -4.63 -5.39 20.42
CA SER A 72 -5.75 -4.65 19.84
C SER A 72 -6.30 -3.63 20.81
N VAL A 73 -6.46 -2.38 20.34
CA VAL A 73 -7.19 -1.34 21.09
C VAL A 73 -8.69 -1.66 21.18
N PHE A 74 -9.22 -2.50 20.29
CA PHE A 74 -10.62 -2.90 20.33
C PHE A 74 -11.01 -3.72 21.56
N ASP A 75 -10.05 -4.29 22.30
CA ASP A 75 -10.32 -4.93 23.60
C ASP A 75 -10.87 -3.94 24.65
N LEU A 76 -10.72 -2.64 24.40
CA LEU A 76 -11.27 -1.57 25.23
C LEU A 76 -12.64 -1.08 24.71
N CYS A 77 -13.15 -1.67 23.64
CA CYS A 77 -14.36 -1.24 22.94
C CYS A 77 -15.37 -2.39 22.88
N HIS A 78 -16.45 -2.29 23.66
CA HIS A 78 -17.45 -3.37 23.76
C HIS A 78 -18.71 -3.09 22.93
N ASP A 79 -19.05 -1.81 22.78
CA ASP A 79 -20.28 -1.32 22.15
C ASP A 79 -19.99 -0.47 20.91
N VAL A 80 -21.04 -0.20 20.13
CA VAL A 80 -20.90 0.55 18.88
C VAL A 80 -20.37 1.98 19.09
N SER A 81 -20.65 2.62 20.24
CA SER A 81 -20.18 3.98 20.53
C SER A 81 -18.67 4.01 20.77
N SER A 82 -18.14 3.09 21.57
CA SER A 82 -16.69 2.97 21.82
C SER A 82 -15.92 2.61 20.56
N VAL A 83 -16.42 1.65 19.77
CA VAL A 83 -15.88 1.32 18.43
C VAL A 83 -15.88 2.54 17.51
N SER A 84 -17.01 3.24 17.40
CA SER A 84 -17.13 4.44 16.55
C SER A 84 -16.17 5.53 16.98
N THR A 85 -15.99 5.73 18.29
CA THR A 85 -15.06 6.72 18.85
C THR A 85 -13.62 6.40 18.48
N TYR A 86 -13.19 5.14 18.62
CA TYR A 86 -11.85 4.72 18.23
C TYR A 86 -11.60 4.83 16.73
N MET A 87 -12.59 4.45 15.90
CA MET A 87 -12.52 4.63 14.45
C MET A 87 -12.42 6.11 14.06
N LEU A 88 -13.21 7.00 14.66
CA LEU A 88 -13.12 8.44 14.42
C LEU A 88 -11.76 9.01 14.87
N PHE A 89 -11.25 8.59 16.02
CA PHE A 89 -9.91 8.96 16.48
C PHE A 89 -8.83 8.54 15.47
N SER A 90 -8.93 7.31 14.96
CA SER A 90 -8.02 6.79 13.93
C SER A 90 -8.15 7.56 12.61
N GLY A 91 -9.37 7.88 12.19
CA GLY A 91 -9.66 8.73 11.02
C GLY A 91 -9.08 10.14 11.16
N CYS A 92 -9.18 10.76 12.34
CA CYS A 92 -8.50 12.01 12.66
C CYS A 92 -6.98 11.87 12.51
N GLY A 93 -6.39 10.76 12.98
CA GLY A 93 -4.99 10.42 12.76
C GLY A 93 -4.62 10.37 11.27
N MET A 94 -5.45 9.74 10.44
CA MET A 94 -5.25 9.69 8.98
C MET A 94 -5.35 11.07 8.32
N VAL A 95 -6.31 11.91 8.74
CA VAL A 95 -6.42 13.31 8.26
C VAL A 95 -5.20 14.14 8.67
N LEU A 96 -4.74 14.01 9.93
CA LEU A 96 -3.53 14.69 10.39
C LEU A 96 -2.30 14.23 9.59
N LEU A 97 -2.21 12.92 9.29
CA LEU A 97 -1.15 12.36 8.46
C LEU A 97 -1.23 12.90 7.03
N LEU A 98 -2.42 13.00 6.43
CA LEU A 98 -2.69 13.56 5.10
C LEU A 98 -2.24 15.03 5.02
N LEU A 99 -2.58 15.83 6.03
CA LEU A 99 -2.22 17.25 6.12
C LEU A 99 -0.77 17.48 6.57
N GLY A 100 -0.10 16.43 7.06
CA GLY A 100 1.26 16.50 7.57
C GLY A 100 1.37 17.23 8.90
N VAL A 101 0.32 17.22 9.72
CA VAL A 101 0.31 17.77 11.08
C VAL A 101 0.76 16.66 12.04
N TRP A 102 1.85 16.89 12.78
CA TRP A 102 2.48 15.87 13.64
C TRP A 102 2.66 14.50 12.94
N PRO A 103 3.29 14.45 11.76
CA PRO A 103 3.21 13.28 10.87
C PRO A 103 3.70 11.98 11.52
N ARG A 104 4.70 12.04 12.44
CA ARG A 104 5.17 10.84 13.15
C ARG A 104 4.13 10.30 14.13
N LEU A 105 3.50 11.16 14.92
CA LEU A 105 2.44 10.78 15.85
C LEU A 105 1.22 10.26 15.07
N ALA A 106 0.82 10.98 14.02
CA ALA A 106 -0.28 10.60 13.15
C ALA A 106 -0.02 9.24 12.47
N ALA A 107 1.18 8.99 11.96
CA ALA A 107 1.56 7.67 11.43
C ALA A 107 1.53 6.58 12.51
N GLY A 108 1.88 6.90 13.75
CA GLY A 108 1.78 5.98 14.88
C GLY A 108 0.33 5.57 15.15
N ILE A 109 -0.60 6.54 15.17
CA ILE A 109 -2.04 6.28 15.29
C ILE A 109 -2.53 5.37 14.16
N VAL A 110 -2.16 5.67 12.91
CA VAL A 110 -2.56 4.85 11.75
C VAL A 110 -1.96 3.45 11.81
N TYR A 111 -0.73 3.29 12.27
CA TYR A 111 -0.14 1.97 12.47
C TYR A 111 -0.87 1.15 13.54
N VAL A 112 -1.16 1.77 14.69
CA VAL A 112 -1.93 1.13 15.78
C VAL A 112 -3.34 0.75 15.30
N TRP A 113 -3.97 1.59 14.47
CA TRP A 113 -5.24 1.27 13.79
C TRP A 113 -5.12 -0.04 13.01
N TYR A 114 -4.18 -0.16 12.07
CA TYR A 114 -4.07 -1.36 11.23
C TYR A 114 -3.68 -2.62 12.00
N VAL A 115 -2.87 -2.49 13.06
CA VAL A 115 -2.56 -3.62 13.94
C VAL A 115 -3.82 -4.05 14.69
N SER A 116 -4.53 -3.12 15.34
CA SER A 116 -5.73 -3.43 16.12
C SER A 116 -6.87 -3.99 15.26
N TYR A 117 -7.12 -3.34 14.12
CA TYR A 117 -8.09 -3.76 13.13
C TYR A 117 -7.85 -5.21 12.67
N ALA A 118 -6.60 -5.54 12.35
CA ALA A 118 -6.24 -6.87 11.90
C ALA A 118 -6.41 -7.96 12.97
N MET A 119 -6.10 -7.63 14.22
CA MET A 119 -6.26 -8.56 15.33
C MET A 119 -7.73 -8.76 15.69
N ARG A 120 -8.55 -7.71 15.64
CA ARG A 120 -9.96 -7.76 16.05
C ARG A 120 -10.86 -8.46 15.03
N ALA A 121 -10.61 -8.26 13.74
CA ALA A 121 -11.49 -8.72 12.67
C ALA A 121 -10.73 -9.53 11.59
N PRO A 122 -10.09 -10.66 11.94
CA PRO A 122 -9.29 -11.44 11.00
C PRO A 122 -10.11 -12.01 9.83
N LEU A 123 -11.41 -12.26 10.01
CA LEU A 123 -12.29 -12.87 9.00
C LEU A 123 -12.60 -11.96 7.81
N ILE A 124 -12.48 -10.64 7.99
CA ILE A 124 -12.75 -9.68 6.91
C ILE A 124 -11.48 -9.21 6.21
N LEU A 125 -10.31 -9.68 6.68
CA LEU A 125 -9.04 -9.28 6.12
C LEU A 125 -8.87 -9.82 4.71
N VAL A 126 -8.42 -8.93 3.85
CA VAL A 126 -8.15 -9.19 2.44
C VAL A 126 -6.77 -8.65 2.09
N GLY A 127 -6.28 -8.98 0.89
CA GLY A 127 -4.88 -8.72 0.52
C GLY A 127 -4.43 -7.27 0.69
N TRP A 128 -5.33 -6.28 0.51
CA TRP A 128 -4.95 -4.87 0.69
C TRP A 128 -4.77 -4.47 2.15
N ASP A 129 -5.43 -5.12 3.10
CA ASP A 129 -5.27 -4.82 4.52
C ASP A 129 -3.86 -5.16 5.00
N GLU A 130 -3.31 -6.27 4.52
CA GLU A 130 -1.93 -6.64 4.79
C GLU A 130 -0.94 -5.66 4.16
N VAL A 131 -1.17 -5.27 2.90
CA VAL A 131 -0.35 -4.24 2.22
C VAL A 131 -0.39 -2.92 2.98
N LEU A 132 -1.58 -2.47 3.41
CA LEU A 132 -1.74 -1.22 4.15
C LEU A 132 -1.12 -1.29 5.55
N ARG A 133 -1.24 -2.41 6.26
CA ARG A 133 -0.61 -2.64 7.57
C ARG A 133 0.92 -2.60 7.47
N CYS A 134 1.51 -3.31 6.51
CA CYS A 134 2.96 -3.25 6.27
C CYS A 134 3.39 -1.84 5.85
N THR A 135 2.64 -1.17 4.98
CA THR A 135 2.93 0.20 4.54
C THR A 135 2.82 1.19 5.70
N ALA A 136 1.88 1.03 6.62
CA ALA A 136 1.73 1.87 7.81
C ALA A 136 2.99 1.86 8.67
N PHE A 137 3.56 0.66 8.91
CA PHE A 137 4.83 0.52 9.61
C PHE A 137 5.98 1.21 8.87
N LEU A 138 6.10 0.95 7.56
CA LEU A 138 7.15 1.54 6.73
C LEU A 138 7.07 3.07 6.70
N VAL A 139 5.86 3.63 6.58
CA VAL A 139 5.62 5.08 6.67
C VAL A 139 6.02 5.59 8.05
N LEU A 140 5.61 4.94 9.14
CA LEU A 140 5.94 5.33 10.51
C LEU A 140 7.45 5.45 10.74
N ILE A 141 8.25 4.50 10.27
CA ILE A 141 9.70 4.51 10.47
C ILE A 141 10.44 5.42 9.49
N SER A 142 9.85 5.70 8.32
CA SER A 142 10.47 6.51 7.26
C SER A 142 10.81 7.94 7.69
N PRO A 143 11.73 8.62 7.00
CA PRO A 143 11.90 10.06 7.12
C PRO A 143 10.58 10.78 6.88
N MET A 144 10.27 11.76 7.74
CA MET A 144 9.06 12.58 7.68
C MET A 144 9.44 14.01 7.32
N PRO A 145 9.80 14.29 6.05
CA PRO A 145 10.24 15.62 5.68
C PRO A 145 9.12 16.64 5.85
N ALA A 146 9.54 17.88 6.09
CA ALA A 146 8.65 19.02 6.25
C ALA A 146 7.95 19.43 4.94
N CYS A 147 8.31 18.90 3.77
CA CYS A 147 7.67 19.30 2.51
C CYS A 147 6.18 18.90 2.46
N TRP A 148 5.35 19.81 1.93
CA TRP A 148 3.89 19.66 1.80
C TRP A 148 3.16 19.29 3.11
N SER A 149 3.68 19.76 4.24
CA SER A 149 3.02 19.73 5.56
C SER A 149 2.41 21.09 5.89
N LEU A 150 1.21 21.12 6.48
CA LEU A 150 0.62 22.37 6.99
C LEU A 150 1.38 22.93 8.19
N ARG A 151 1.91 22.06 9.06
CA ARG A 151 2.67 22.48 10.24
C ARG A 151 3.99 23.14 9.83
N SER A 152 4.65 22.60 8.81
CA SER A 152 5.88 23.19 8.30
C SER A 152 5.68 24.49 7.55
N ARG A 153 4.50 24.76 6.94
CA ARG A 153 4.22 26.08 6.34
C ARG A 153 4.44 27.23 7.35
N LYS A 154 4.12 27.00 8.63
CA LYS A 154 4.37 27.96 9.72
C LYS A 154 5.86 28.06 10.08
N ALA A 155 6.60 26.96 10.06
CA ALA A 155 8.04 26.92 10.34
C ALA A 155 8.94 27.35 9.17
N ARG A 156 8.43 27.25 7.93
CA ARG A 156 9.12 27.58 6.67
C ARG A 156 9.45 29.07 6.53
N LYS A 157 8.82 29.92 7.35
CA LYS A 157 9.22 31.33 7.52
C LYS A 157 10.63 31.47 8.12
N LYS A 158 11.17 30.44 8.79
CA LYS A 158 12.50 30.48 9.42
C LYS A 158 13.61 29.82 8.59
N SER A 159 13.32 28.72 7.87
CA SER A 159 14.30 28.05 6.98
C SER A 159 13.59 27.23 5.90
N PRO A 160 14.16 27.13 4.68
CA PRO A 160 13.63 26.26 3.64
C PRO A 160 13.69 24.78 4.08
N PRO A 161 12.69 23.95 3.74
CA PRO A 161 12.70 22.54 4.10
C PRO A 161 13.85 21.82 3.41
N GLU A 162 14.52 20.93 4.14
CA GLU A 162 15.57 20.07 3.59
C GLU A 162 14.97 19.15 2.51
N LEU A 163 15.49 19.27 1.28
CA LEU A 163 15.00 18.51 0.12
C LEU A 163 15.69 17.16 -0.02
N GLN A 164 16.76 16.91 0.73
CA GLN A 164 17.49 15.64 0.71
C GLN A 164 17.35 14.95 2.06
N VAL A 165 16.83 13.74 2.03
CA VAL A 165 16.66 12.87 3.20
C VAL A 165 17.18 11.48 2.87
N PRO A 166 17.61 10.66 3.85
CA PRO A 166 18.10 9.32 3.55
C PRO A 166 17.00 8.44 2.90
N SER A 167 17.42 7.53 2.03
CA SER A 167 16.52 6.71 1.20
C SER A 167 15.99 5.43 1.86
N TYR A 168 16.33 5.16 3.12
CA TYR A 168 16.06 3.85 3.76
C TYR A 168 14.59 3.46 3.72
N GLY A 169 13.68 4.42 3.95
CA GLY A 169 12.24 4.19 3.91
C GLY A 169 11.76 3.83 2.50
N LEU A 170 12.19 4.58 1.47
CA LEU A 170 11.88 4.26 0.07
C LEU A 170 12.43 2.89 -0.31
N THR A 171 13.65 2.57 0.11
CA THR A 171 14.29 1.29 -0.17
C THR A 171 13.54 0.13 0.46
N LEU A 172 13.11 0.25 1.72
CA LEU A 172 12.27 -0.77 2.37
C LEU A 172 10.92 -0.94 1.66
N MET A 173 10.30 0.15 1.20
CA MET A 173 9.05 0.07 0.43
C MET A 173 9.23 -0.62 -0.94
N ARG A 174 10.36 -0.39 -1.62
CA ARG A 174 10.70 -1.09 -2.86
C ARG A 174 10.91 -2.59 -2.62
N VAL A 175 11.60 -2.95 -1.53
CA VAL A 175 11.79 -4.34 -1.11
C VAL A 175 10.45 -4.98 -0.75
N GLN A 176 9.59 -4.29 0.00
CA GLN A 176 8.24 -4.76 0.34
C GLN A 176 7.43 -5.03 -0.93
N LEU A 177 7.44 -4.13 -1.91
CA LEU A 177 6.74 -4.34 -3.18
C LEU A 177 7.28 -5.58 -3.90
N ALA A 178 8.59 -5.72 -4.02
CA ALA A 178 9.21 -6.88 -4.66
C ALA A 178 8.87 -8.19 -3.94
N ALA A 179 8.85 -8.18 -2.60
CA ALA A 179 8.46 -9.32 -1.78
C ALA A 179 7.00 -9.72 -2.02
N ILE A 180 6.08 -8.76 -2.10
CA ILE A 180 4.67 -9.01 -2.41
C ILE A 180 4.52 -9.72 -3.76
N TYR A 181 5.17 -9.21 -4.82
CA TYR A 181 5.12 -9.85 -6.14
C TYR A 181 5.75 -11.25 -6.14
N LEU A 182 6.91 -11.41 -5.50
CA LEU A 182 7.57 -12.70 -5.43
C LEU A 182 6.71 -13.73 -4.68
N GLN A 183 6.14 -13.36 -3.54
CA GLN A 183 5.24 -14.22 -2.78
C GLN A 183 3.97 -14.55 -3.57
N ALA A 184 3.41 -13.59 -4.31
CA ALA A 184 2.25 -13.83 -5.16
C ALA A 184 2.53 -14.90 -6.24
N VAL A 185 3.72 -14.86 -6.87
CA VAL A 185 4.12 -15.89 -7.85
C VAL A 185 4.38 -17.23 -7.15
N LEU A 186 5.17 -17.24 -6.08
CA LEU A 186 5.51 -18.47 -5.35
C LEU A 186 4.26 -19.20 -4.83
N ALA A 187 3.28 -18.46 -4.30
CA ALA A 187 2.01 -19.02 -3.82
C ALA A 187 1.16 -19.67 -4.93
N ARG A 188 1.48 -19.41 -6.20
CA ARG A 188 0.75 -19.94 -7.35
C ARG A 188 1.45 -21.11 -8.03
N LEU A 189 2.72 -21.37 -7.71
CA LEU A 189 3.48 -22.48 -8.30
C LEU A 189 2.94 -23.85 -7.88
N ASP A 190 2.40 -23.96 -6.66
CA ASP A 190 1.78 -25.19 -6.15
C ASP A 190 0.26 -25.26 -6.41
N ASN A 191 -0.31 -24.31 -7.17
CA ASN A 191 -1.74 -24.29 -7.45
C ASN A 191 -2.06 -24.87 -8.83
N GLU A 192 -2.85 -25.95 -8.86
CA GLU A 192 -3.20 -26.68 -10.08
C GLU A 192 -3.82 -25.77 -11.16
N TYR A 193 -4.74 -24.88 -10.81
CA TYR A 193 -5.41 -24.01 -11.77
C TYR A 193 -4.47 -22.98 -12.41
N TRP A 194 -3.47 -22.50 -11.67
CA TRP A 194 -2.46 -21.61 -12.22
C TRP A 194 -1.51 -22.35 -13.15
N MET A 195 -1.11 -23.57 -12.78
CA MET A 195 -0.17 -24.39 -13.55
C MET A 195 -0.81 -24.97 -14.81
N SER A 196 -2.09 -25.35 -14.77
CA SER A 196 -2.87 -25.78 -15.95
C SER A 196 -3.24 -24.61 -16.87
N GLY A 197 -3.17 -23.38 -16.35
CA GLY A 197 -3.56 -22.15 -17.03
C GLY A 197 -5.08 -21.92 -17.04
N GLU A 198 -5.85 -22.65 -16.24
CA GLU A 198 -7.31 -22.55 -16.21
C GLU A 198 -7.82 -21.52 -15.19
N PHE A 199 -6.94 -20.97 -14.34
CA PHE A 199 -7.31 -20.06 -13.27
C PHE A 199 -8.23 -18.92 -13.72
N MET A 200 -7.91 -18.25 -14.84
CA MET A 200 -8.72 -17.09 -15.27
C MET A 200 -10.15 -17.51 -15.68
N SER A 201 -10.31 -18.69 -16.29
CA SER A 201 -11.62 -19.23 -16.62
C SER A 201 -12.44 -19.51 -15.36
N PHE A 202 -11.85 -20.18 -14.37
CA PHE A 202 -12.54 -20.45 -13.10
C PHE A 202 -12.81 -19.18 -12.29
N PHE A 203 -11.86 -18.25 -12.26
CA PHE A 203 -12.02 -16.96 -11.60
C PHE A 203 -13.22 -16.20 -12.17
N LEU A 204 -13.32 -16.11 -13.51
CA LEU A 204 -14.41 -15.41 -14.19
C LEU A 204 -15.77 -16.12 -14.06
N LEU A 205 -15.81 -17.38 -13.65
CA LEU A 205 -17.04 -18.10 -13.31
C LEU A 205 -17.39 -18.00 -11.82
N SER A 206 -16.48 -17.51 -10.98
CA SER A 206 -16.65 -17.43 -9.54
C SER A 206 -17.43 -16.20 -9.09
N HIS A 207 -17.89 -16.22 -7.84
CA HIS A 207 -18.52 -15.06 -7.18
C HIS A 207 -17.58 -13.85 -7.02
N ASN A 208 -16.27 -14.04 -7.21
CA ASN A 208 -15.28 -12.95 -7.11
C ASN A 208 -15.17 -12.14 -8.41
N ALA A 209 -15.71 -12.63 -9.53
CA ALA A 209 -15.74 -11.91 -10.78
C ALA A 209 -16.83 -10.83 -10.76
N ARG A 210 -16.54 -9.69 -11.36
CA ARG A 210 -17.52 -8.61 -11.52
C ARG A 210 -18.59 -8.92 -12.57
N TRP A 211 -18.22 -9.68 -13.61
CA TRP A 211 -19.11 -10.04 -14.72
C TRP A 211 -19.05 -11.54 -15.04
N PRO A 212 -19.53 -12.40 -14.12
CA PRO A 212 -19.51 -13.83 -14.36
C PRO A 212 -20.48 -14.24 -15.48
N GLY A 213 -20.14 -15.27 -16.26
CA GLY A 213 -21.05 -15.82 -17.26
C GLY A 213 -20.46 -16.88 -18.17
N LEU A 214 -21.36 -17.62 -18.86
CA LEU A 214 -20.99 -18.70 -19.78
C LEU A 214 -20.21 -18.22 -21.02
N TRP A 215 -20.17 -16.91 -21.27
CA TRP A 215 -19.35 -16.31 -22.33
C TRP A 215 -17.87 -16.72 -22.21
N VAL A 216 -17.39 -16.99 -20.99
CA VAL A 216 -16.04 -17.48 -20.67
C VAL A 216 -15.66 -18.72 -21.49
N LEU A 217 -16.61 -19.62 -21.75
CA LEU A 217 -16.38 -20.87 -22.49
C LEU A 217 -15.92 -20.63 -23.93
N ASN A 218 -16.29 -19.49 -24.53
CA ASN A 218 -15.90 -19.12 -25.88
C ASN A 218 -14.45 -18.60 -25.98
N TYR A 219 -13.80 -18.31 -24.85
CA TYR A 219 -12.48 -17.64 -24.81
C TYR A 219 -11.41 -18.46 -24.07
N GLY A 220 -11.60 -19.77 -23.87
CA GLY A 220 -10.71 -20.61 -23.05
C GLY A 220 -9.22 -20.49 -23.37
N PHE A 221 -8.84 -20.49 -24.66
CA PHE A 221 -7.44 -20.31 -25.06
C PHE A 221 -6.89 -18.92 -24.67
N LEU A 222 -7.65 -17.86 -24.92
CA LEU A 222 -7.25 -16.49 -24.56
C LEU A 222 -7.09 -16.34 -23.04
N LEU A 223 -8.03 -16.89 -22.26
CA LEU A 223 -7.98 -16.85 -20.80
C LEU A 223 -6.78 -17.63 -20.25
N LYS A 224 -6.42 -18.75 -20.90
CA LYS A 224 -5.18 -19.49 -20.59
C LYS A 224 -3.92 -18.68 -20.83
N VAL A 225 -3.84 -17.98 -21.96
CA VAL A 225 -2.73 -17.06 -22.24
C VAL A 225 -2.68 -15.95 -21.19
N ILE A 226 -3.82 -15.37 -20.83
CA ILE A 226 -3.90 -14.34 -19.79
C ILE A 226 -3.42 -14.86 -18.43
N THR A 227 -3.77 -16.08 -18.04
CA THR A 227 -3.30 -16.69 -16.77
C THR A 227 -1.78 -16.74 -16.69
N TYR A 228 -1.11 -17.25 -17.73
CA TYR A 228 0.36 -17.26 -17.73
C TYR A 228 0.98 -15.87 -17.88
N LEU A 229 0.32 -14.98 -18.63
CA LEU A 229 0.78 -13.60 -18.78
C LEU A 229 0.76 -12.86 -17.45
N VAL A 230 -0.23 -13.08 -16.58
CA VAL A 230 -0.28 -12.51 -15.23
C VAL A 230 0.96 -12.94 -14.42
N LEU A 231 1.29 -14.24 -14.40
CA LEU A 231 2.49 -14.75 -13.70
C LEU A 231 3.78 -14.12 -14.23
N LEU A 232 3.91 -14.01 -15.56
CA LEU A 232 5.07 -13.40 -16.20
C LEU A 232 5.18 -11.91 -15.83
N ILE A 233 4.07 -11.16 -15.87
CA ILE A 233 4.05 -9.74 -15.51
C ILE A 233 4.39 -9.55 -14.04
N GLU A 234 3.84 -10.36 -13.14
CA GLU A 234 4.15 -10.26 -11.71
C GLU A 234 5.63 -10.50 -11.41
N LEU A 235 6.28 -11.43 -12.13
CA LEU A 235 7.71 -11.66 -12.01
C LEU A 235 8.53 -10.52 -12.64
N ALA A 236 8.08 -9.99 -13.78
CA ALA A 236 8.80 -8.97 -14.53
C ALA A 236 8.74 -7.58 -13.86
N VAL A 237 7.59 -7.18 -13.33
CA VAL A 237 7.31 -5.83 -12.83
C VAL A 237 8.35 -5.35 -11.79
N PRO A 238 8.71 -6.11 -10.74
CA PRO A 238 9.75 -5.69 -9.79
C PRO A 238 11.09 -5.43 -10.47
N LEU A 239 11.49 -6.27 -11.43
CA LEU A 239 12.73 -6.13 -12.18
C LEU A 239 12.70 -4.89 -13.08
N LEU A 240 11.59 -4.67 -13.79
CA LEU A 240 11.38 -3.49 -14.63
C LEU A 240 11.47 -2.20 -13.80
N LEU A 241 10.82 -2.16 -12.64
CA LEU A 241 10.80 -1.00 -11.75
C LEU A 241 12.17 -0.67 -11.15
N MET A 242 12.96 -1.69 -10.79
CA MET A 242 14.30 -1.49 -10.21
C MET A 242 15.33 -0.97 -11.23
N VAL A 243 15.15 -1.23 -12.52
CA VAL A 243 16.04 -0.76 -13.58
C VAL A 243 15.60 0.62 -14.06
N ARG A 244 16.39 1.68 -13.76
CA ARG A 244 16.05 3.08 -14.10
C ARG A 244 15.61 3.29 -15.55
N ARG A 245 16.24 2.62 -16.52
CA ARG A 245 15.88 2.73 -17.95
C ARG A 245 14.51 2.14 -18.26
N TRP A 246 14.10 1.08 -17.55
CA TRP A 246 12.91 0.28 -17.87
C TRP A 246 11.74 0.58 -16.91
N ARG A 247 11.97 1.41 -15.90
CA ARG A 247 11.00 1.73 -14.84
C ARG A 247 9.63 2.12 -15.36
N TRP A 248 9.54 2.87 -16.46
CA TRP A 248 8.26 3.34 -17.00
C TRP A 248 7.46 2.20 -17.63
N TYR A 249 8.12 1.20 -18.22
CA TYR A 249 7.45 -0.03 -18.62
C TYR A 249 6.95 -0.79 -17.40
N GLY A 250 7.72 -0.81 -16.30
CA GLY A 250 7.28 -1.36 -15.01
C GLY A 250 6.05 -0.63 -14.43
N PHE A 251 6.04 0.70 -14.46
CA PHE A 251 4.88 1.50 -14.06
C PHE A 251 3.66 1.17 -14.93
N LEU A 252 3.80 1.20 -16.26
CA LEU A 252 2.69 0.95 -17.17
C LEU A 252 2.13 -0.47 -17.01
N THR A 253 2.98 -1.49 -17.09
CA THR A 253 2.56 -2.90 -16.95
C THR A 253 1.95 -3.17 -15.58
N GLY A 254 2.54 -2.61 -14.52
CA GLY A 254 2.03 -2.66 -13.17
C GLY A 254 0.66 -2.03 -12.97
N ILE A 255 0.47 -0.81 -13.48
CA ILE A 255 -0.81 -0.11 -13.44
C ILE A 255 -1.86 -0.90 -14.22
N LEU A 256 -1.53 -1.39 -15.42
CA LEU A 256 -2.44 -2.18 -16.24
C LEU A 256 -2.84 -3.50 -15.57
N LEU A 257 -1.90 -4.20 -14.93
CA LEU A 257 -2.18 -5.41 -14.17
C LEU A 257 -3.19 -5.13 -13.05
N HIS A 258 -2.89 -4.18 -12.16
CA HIS A 258 -3.75 -3.92 -11.01
C HIS A 258 -5.08 -3.24 -11.39
N ALA A 259 -5.10 -2.41 -12.44
CA ALA A 259 -6.32 -1.89 -13.00
C ALA A 259 -7.16 -3.02 -13.61
N GLY A 260 -6.56 -3.96 -14.35
CA GLY A 260 -7.22 -5.15 -14.87
C GLY A 260 -7.84 -6.00 -13.75
N ILE A 261 -7.11 -6.25 -12.68
CA ILE A 261 -7.60 -6.94 -11.48
C ILE A 261 -8.79 -6.17 -10.87
N SER A 262 -8.65 -4.86 -10.64
CA SER A 262 -9.70 -4.01 -10.07
C SER A 262 -10.95 -3.90 -10.96
N LEU A 263 -10.79 -4.00 -12.28
CA LEU A 263 -11.89 -3.99 -13.24
C LEU A 263 -12.62 -5.34 -13.26
N MET A 264 -11.90 -6.46 -13.30
CA MET A 264 -12.49 -7.78 -13.45
C MET A 264 -12.98 -8.40 -12.13
N ALA A 265 -12.42 -7.98 -11.00
CA ALA A 265 -12.80 -8.49 -9.69
C ALA A 265 -13.80 -7.57 -8.97
N TYR A 266 -14.67 -8.17 -8.15
CA TYR A 266 -15.53 -7.41 -7.25
C TYR A 266 -14.70 -6.79 -6.10
N ASN A 267 -14.94 -5.51 -5.80
CA ASN A 267 -14.36 -4.78 -4.66
C ASN A 267 -12.82 -4.72 -4.51
N LEU A 268 -12.02 -4.97 -5.56
CA LEU A 268 -10.54 -4.86 -5.49
C LEU A 268 -9.95 -3.47 -5.78
N MET A 269 -10.76 -2.40 -5.75
CA MET A 269 -10.26 -1.03 -5.99
C MET A 269 -9.24 -0.59 -4.94
N LEU A 270 -9.46 -0.91 -3.65
CA LEU A 270 -8.52 -0.59 -2.59
C LEU A 270 -7.19 -1.34 -2.75
N PHE A 271 -7.22 -2.57 -3.28
CA PHE A 271 -6.00 -3.29 -3.60
C PHE A 271 -5.16 -2.55 -4.65
N PHE A 272 -5.78 -2.13 -5.75
CA PHE A 272 -5.11 -1.29 -6.75
C PHE A 272 -4.49 -0.05 -6.12
N LEU A 273 -5.27 0.73 -5.37
CA LEU A 273 -4.79 1.97 -4.76
C LEU A 273 -3.66 1.73 -3.74
N SER A 274 -3.76 0.68 -2.91
CA SER A 274 -2.73 0.31 -1.94
C SER A 274 -1.40 -0.05 -2.60
N MET A 275 -1.44 -0.77 -3.72
CA MET A 275 -0.25 -1.08 -4.51
C MET A 275 0.34 0.18 -5.14
N MET A 276 -0.50 1.09 -5.66
CA MET A 276 -0.02 2.35 -6.23
C MET A 276 0.71 3.23 -5.23
N VAL A 277 0.39 3.17 -3.94
CA VAL A 277 1.17 3.86 -2.89
C VAL A 277 2.62 3.40 -2.87
N LEU A 278 2.87 2.08 -2.94
CA LEU A 278 4.22 1.53 -2.96
C LEU A 278 4.96 1.83 -4.27
N TYR A 279 4.26 1.92 -5.40
CA TYR A 279 4.84 2.32 -6.69
C TYR A 279 5.46 3.72 -6.65
N LEU A 280 4.91 4.64 -5.85
CA LEU A 280 5.47 5.98 -5.68
C LEU A 280 6.91 5.96 -5.15
N SER A 281 7.33 4.88 -4.46
CA SER A 281 8.72 4.72 -4.00
C SER A 281 9.74 4.61 -5.15
N PHE A 282 9.30 4.31 -6.38
CA PHE A 282 10.14 4.22 -7.58
C PHE A 282 10.22 5.54 -8.37
N LEU A 283 9.54 6.60 -7.92
CA LEU A 283 9.72 7.94 -8.46
C LEU A 283 11.15 8.44 -8.24
N GLN A 284 11.58 9.32 -9.13
CA GLN A 284 12.91 9.91 -9.14
C GLN A 284 12.82 11.44 -9.03
N PRO A 285 13.89 12.14 -8.62
CA PRO A 285 13.86 13.59 -8.47
C PRO A 285 13.41 14.33 -9.74
N GLU A 286 13.77 13.80 -10.91
CA GLU A 286 13.39 14.39 -12.20
C GLU A 286 11.88 14.34 -12.45
N ASP A 287 11.19 13.33 -11.91
CA ASP A 287 9.74 13.20 -11.99
C ASP A 287 9.06 14.28 -11.14
N MET A 288 9.61 14.52 -9.95
CA MET A 288 9.12 15.55 -9.04
C MET A 288 9.33 16.95 -9.62
N ASP A 289 10.46 17.18 -10.28
CA ASP A 289 10.72 18.43 -10.99
C ASP A 289 9.77 18.63 -12.17
N TRP A 290 9.49 17.59 -12.93
CA TRP A 290 8.52 17.63 -14.02
C TRP A 290 7.11 17.96 -13.52
N LEU A 291 6.66 17.28 -12.46
CA LEU A 291 5.36 17.55 -11.82
C LEU A 291 5.26 19.00 -11.32
N GLN A 292 6.31 19.49 -10.67
CA GLN A 292 6.32 20.84 -10.12
C GLN A 292 6.28 21.93 -11.21
N ARG A 293 6.85 21.68 -12.40
CA ARG A 293 6.76 22.61 -13.54
C ARG A 293 5.35 22.66 -14.14
N ARG A 294 4.57 21.59 -14.03
CA ARG A 294 3.21 21.48 -14.56
C ARG A 294 2.15 22.04 -13.61
N LEU A 295 2.43 22.10 -12.31
CA LEU A 295 1.53 22.70 -11.34
C LEU A 295 1.45 24.22 -11.52
N PRO A 296 0.25 24.81 -11.60
CA PRO A 296 0.08 26.26 -11.65
C PRO A 296 0.79 26.90 -10.46
N ARG A 297 1.71 27.84 -10.72
CA ARG A 297 2.28 28.65 -9.64
C ARG A 297 1.15 29.51 -9.08
N PRO A 298 0.89 29.51 -7.75
CA PRO A 298 -0.06 30.45 -7.18
C PRO A 298 0.41 31.86 -7.56
N ARG A 299 -0.46 32.64 -8.21
CA ARG A 299 -0.19 34.06 -8.50
C ARG A 299 0.16 34.71 -7.16
N ALA A 300 1.34 35.32 -7.08
CA ALA A 300 1.70 36.15 -5.94
C ALA A 300 0.61 37.23 -5.81
N ARG A 301 -0.10 37.22 -4.68
CA ARG A 301 -0.90 38.36 -4.21
C ARG A 301 -0.06 39.10 -3.20
#